data_AF-A0A1I5WND6-F1
#
_entry.id   AF-A0A1I5WND6-F1
#
_cell.length_a   1.000
_cell.length_b   1.000
_cell.length_c   1.000
_cell.angle_alpha   90.00
_cell.angle_beta   90.00
_cell.angle_gamma   90.00
#
_symmetry.space_group_name_H-M   'P 1'
#
loop_
_entity.id
_entity.type
_entity.pdbx_description
1 polymer ?
#
loop_
_entity_poly.entity_id
_entity_poly.type
_entity_poly.pdbx_seq_one_letter_code
_entity_poly.pdbx_strand_id
1 'polypeptide(L)'
;MKKEINNLITNISCYVQSLYTDYIHTSNEAEGAKAVYRRNICLYNFMLKMQADLFQAMKGKNYSRLSPISDPSQIRIADYVQKDGTYLYKFSLSKKSSDDEIIDVILDKISANINADIKQAAFSLYTSCGSDMQFYYPYLANGLYVLKLIDNGTDIIMICATHLQP
;
A
#
# COMPACT_ATOMS: atom_id res chain seq x y z
N MET A 1 -46.67 -12.20 -46.28
CA MET A 1 -45.46 -11.62 -46.90
C MET A 1 -45.00 -10.29 -46.28
N LYS A 2 -45.64 -9.12 -46.50
CA LYS A 2 -45.15 -7.83 -45.91
C LYS A 2 -45.03 -7.83 -44.38
N LYS A 3 -46.00 -8.44 -43.69
CA LYS A 3 -46.01 -8.56 -42.22
C LYS A 3 -44.88 -9.45 -41.68
N GLU A 4 -44.56 -10.52 -42.39
CA GLU A 4 -43.47 -11.45 -42.01
C GLU A 4 -42.10 -10.80 -42.22
N ILE A 5 -41.94 -10.05 -43.31
CA ILE A 5 -40.71 -9.28 -43.57
C ILE A 5 -40.51 -8.21 -42.48
N ASN A 6 -41.55 -7.49 -42.10
CA ASN A 6 -41.44 -6.50 -41.02
C ASN A 6 -41.11 -7.13 -39.68
N ASN A 7 -41.71 -8.28 -39.34
CA ASN A 7 -41.38 -9.01 -38.11
C ASN A 7 -39.92 -9.49 -38.12
N LEU A 8 -39.43 -9.98 -39.26
CA LEU A 8 -38.04 -10.41 -39.42
C LEU A 8 -37.07 -9.23 -39.23
N ILE A 9 -37.37 -8.08 -39.84
CA ILE A 9 -36.57 -6.86 -39.68
C ILE A 9 -36.53 -6.43 -38.21
N THR A 10 -37.68 -6.37 -37.53
CA THR A 10 -37.75 -6.03 -36.11
C THR A 10 -36.92 -6.97 -35.25
N ASN A 11 -37.01 -8.29 -35.48
CA ASN A 11 -36.25 -9.28 -34.73
C ASN A 11 -34.73 -9.12 -34.94
N ILE A 12 -34.30 -8.87 -36.18
CA ILE A 12 -32.89 -8.61 -36.49
C ILE A 12 -32.42 -7.32 -35.80
N SER A 13 -33.20 -6.24 -35.86
CA SER A 13 -32.87 -4.99 -35.19
C SER A 13 -32.75 -5.15 -33.67
N CYS A 14 -33.67 -5.87 -33.03
CA CYS A 14 -33.59 -6.17 -31.60
C CYS A 14 -32.35 -6.99 -31.25
N TYR A 15 -32.02 -8.01 -32.05
CA TYR A 15 -30.84 -8.85 -31.82
C TYR A 15 -29.52 -8.09 -32.00
N VAL A 16 -29.42 -7.24 -33.02
CA VAL A 16 -28.23 -6.38 -33.22
C VAL A 16 -28.08 -5.40 -32.05
N GLN A 17 -29.18 -4.83 -31.55
CA GLN A 17 -29.15 -3.94 -30.40
C GLN A 17 -28.70 -4.65 -29.11
N SER A 18 -29.12 -5.90 -28.88
CA SER A 18 -28.66 -6.68 -27.72
C SER A 18 -27.16 -6.98 -27.81
N LEU A 19 -26.68 -7.43 -28.97
CA LEU A 19 -25.24 -7.68 -29.19
C LEU A 19 -24.39 -6.42 -28.96
N TYR A 20 -24.85 -5.26 -29.42
CA TYR A 20 -24.15 -3.99 -29.20
C TYR A 20 -24.12 -3.60 -27.72
N THR A 21 -25.22 -3.84 -26.99
CA THR A 21 -25.31 -3.59 -25.54
C THR A 21 -24.35 -4.50 -24.76
N ASP A 22 -24.33 -5.79 -25.10
CA ASP A 22 -23.42 -6.78 -24.48
C ASP A 22 -21.95 -6.43 -24.75
N TYR A 23 -21.62 -5.98 -25.96
CA TYR A 23 -20.28 -5.52 -26.32
C TYR A 23 -19.85 -4.30 -25.49
N ILE A 24 -20.71 -3.28 -25.36
CA ILE A 24 -20.42 -2.09 -24.53
C ILE A 24 -20.22 -2.50 -23.07
N HIS A 25 -21.08 -3.37 -22.53
CA HIS A 25 -20.96 -3.84 -21.16
C HIS A 25 -19.62 -4.54 -20.92
N THR A 26 -19.27 -5.50 -21.78
CA THR A 26 -18.00 -6.25 -21.70
C THR A 26 -16.78 -5.33 -21.84
N SER A 27 -16.85 -4.34 -22.74
CA SER A 27 -15.78 -3.35 -22.92
C SER A 27 -15.60 -2.47 -21.68
N ASN A 28 -16.69 -2.00 -21.08
CA ASN A 28 -16.66 -1.19 -19.86
C ASN A 28 -16.14 -1.99 -18.66
N GLU A 29 -16.51 -3.27 -18.53
CA GLU A 29 -15.96 -4.17 -17.51
C GLU A 29 -14.46 -4.38 -17.69
N ALA A 30 -14.00 -4.56 -18.93
CA ALA A 30 -12.58 -4.73 -19.25
C ALA A 30 -11.77 -3.44 -18.97
N GLU A 31 -12.33 -2.27 -19.24
CA GLU A 31 -11.71 -0.98 -18.88
C GLU A 31 -11.66 -0.77 -17.36
N GLY A 32 -12.74 -1.09 -16.65
CA GLY A 32 -12.79 -1.06 -15.20
C GLY A 32 -11.72 -1.96 -14.57
N ALA A 33 -11.58 -3.21 -15.05
CA ALA A 33 -10.56 -4.14 -14.59
C ALA A 33 -9.14 -3.61 -14.83
N LYS A 34 -8.87 -3.00 -15.99
CA LYS A 34 -7.57 -2.37 -16.30
C LYS A 34 -7.27 -1.20 -15.37
N ALA A 35 -8.26 -0.37 -15.05
CA ALA A 35 -8.07 0.76 -14.14
C ALA A 35 -7.71 0.30 -12.72
N VAL A 36 -8.42 -0.71 -12.21
CA VAL A 36 -8.12 -1.33 -10.90
C VAL A 36 -6.71 -1.93 -10.87
N TYR A 37 -6.33 -2.66 -11.92
CA TYR A 37 -5.00 -3.24 -12.04
C TYR A 37 -3.88 -2.19 -12.02
N ARG A 38 -4.02 -1.11 -12.83
CA ARG A 38 -3.05 0.00 -12.86
C ARG A 38 -2.92 0.68 -11.50
N ARG A 39 -4.05 0.90 -10.81
CA ARG A 39 -4.07 1.46 -9.46
C ARG A 39 -3.31 0.57 -8.48
N ASN A 40 -3.55 -0.74 -8.51
CA ASN A 40 -2.87 -1.70 -7.64
C ASN A 40 -1.36 -1.75 -7.89
N ILE A 41 -0.91 -1.70 -9.15
CA ILE A 41 0.52 -1.58 -9.48
C ILE A 41 1.10 -0.28 -8.91
N CYS A 42 0.42 0.85 -9.11
CA CYS A 42 0.88 2.14 -8.59
C CYS A 42 1.07 2.08 -7.07
N LEU A 43 0.07 1.57 -6.36
CA LEU A 43 0.09 1.41 -4.91
C LEU A 43 1.20 0.47 -4.43
N TYR A 44 1.39 -0.65 -5.10
CA TYR A 44 2.46 -1.57 -4.77
C TYR A 44 3.85 -0.94 -4.96
N ASN A 45 4.08 -0.24 -6.07
CA ASN A 45 5.32 0.51 -6.31
C ASN A 45 5.55 1.60 -5.26
N PHE A 46 4.47 2.25 -4.81
CA PHE A 46 4.51 3.23 -3.73
C PHE A 46 4.96 2.60 -2.42
N MET A 47 4.39 1.43 -2.07
CA MET A 47 4.77 0.66 -0.89
C MET A 47 6.21 0.14 -0.95
N LEU A 48 6.72 -0.26 -2.12
CA LEU A 48 8.11 -0.67 -2.29
C LEU A 48 9.09 0.47 -1.97
N LYS A 49 8.79 1.69 -2.44
CA LYS A 49 9.64 2.84 -2.13
C LYS A 49 9.53 3.23 -0.65
N MET A 50 8.33 3.15 -0.07
CA MET A 50 8.15 3.37 1.37
C MET A 50 8.88 2.32 2.21
N GLN A 51 8.92 1.06 1.77
CA GLN A 51 9.71 -0.01 2.40
C GLN A 51 11.21 0.35 2.42
N ALA A 52 11.74 0.87 1.31
CA ALA A 52 13.14 1.30 1.23
C ALA A 52 13.44 2.46 2.20
N ASP A 53 12.52 3.43 2.31
CA ASP A 53 12.61 4.56 3.24
C ASP A 53 12.54 4.10 4.72
N LEU A 54 11.61 3.19 5.04
CA LEU A 54 11.53 2.55 6.36
C LEU A 54 12.82 1.78 6.69
N PHE A 55 13.34 1.01 5.74
CA PHE A 55 14.60 0.30 5.92
C PHE A 55 15.75 1.27 6.23
N GLN A 56 15.85 2.37 5.48
CA GLN A 56 16.89 3.37 5.72
C GLN A 56 16.82 3.96 7.14
N ALA A 57 15.62 4.15 7.69
CA ALA A 57 15.43 4.62 9.05
C ALA A 57 15.73 3.55 10.12
N MET A 58 15.35 2.30 9.84
CA MET A 58 15.35 1.23 10.83
C MET A 58 16.61 0.33 10.81
N LYS A 59 17.41 0.38 9.74
CA LYS A 59 18.57 -0.50 9.58
C LYS A 59 19.57 -0.34 10.73
N GLY A 60 20.00 -1.47 11.30
CA GLY A 60 20.93 -1.49 12.43
C GLY A 60 20.34 -1.03 13.77
N LYS A 61 19.05 -0.67 13.83
CA LYS A 61 18.34 -0.38 15.08
C LYS A 61 17.88 -1.68 15.72
N ASN A 62 17.77 -1.66 17.05
CA ASN A 62 17.31 -2.81 17.83
C ASN A 62 16.05 -2.45 18.60
N TYR A 63 14.92 -2.91 18.10
CA TYR A 63 13.65 -2.78 18.79
C TYR A 63 13.42 -4.02 19.68
N SER A 64 12.90 -3.79 20.88
CA SER A 64 12.53 -4.88 21.79
C SER A 64 11.54 -5.81 21.07
N ARG A 65 11.72 -7.13 21.24
CA ARG A 65 10.84 -8.18 20.69
C ARG A 65 10.75 -8.31 19.16
N LEU A 66 11.20 -7.32 18.38
CA LEU A 66 11.32 -7.44 16.93
C LEU A 66 12.67 -8.04 16.53
N SER A 67 12.67 -8.85 15.47
CA SER A 67 13.89 -9.35 14.86
C SER A 67 14.70 -8.19 14.26
N PRO A 68 16.05 -8.24 14.33
CA PRO A 68 16.88 -7.19 13.75
C PRO A 68 16.61 -7.00 12.25
N ILE A 69 16.64 -5.74 11.80
CA ILE A 69 16.45 -5.37 10.39
C ILE A 69 17.82 -5.08 9.79
N SER A 70 18.29 -6.01 8.97
CA SER A 70 19.51 -5.97 8.17
C SER A 70 19.25 -5.87 6.66
N ASP A 71 18.05 -6.24 6.20
CA ASP A 71 17.67 -6.23 4.78
C ASP A 71 16.26 -5.64 4.58
N PRO A 72 15.98 -4.92 3.47
CA PRO A 72 14.64 -4.37 3.20
C PRO A 72 13.52 -5.43 3.17
N SER A 73 13.81 -6.66 2.74
CA SER A 73 12.81 -7.74 2.67
C SER A 73 12.26 -8.14 4.04
N GLN A 74 12.93 -7.78 5.13
CA GLN A 74 12.44 -8.03 6.49
C GLN A 74 11.32 -7.07 6.90
N ILE A 75 11.10 -5.99 6.15
CA ILE A 75 9.93 -5.12 6.26
C ILE A 75 8.95 -5.53 5.16
N ARG A 76 8.14 -6.56 5.39
CA ARG A 76 7.31 -7.14 4.32
C ARG A 76 6.11 -6.28 4.02
N ILE A 77 5.80 -6.03 2.74
CA ILE A 77 4.53 -5.42 2.33
C ILE A 77 3.40 -6.38 2.72
N ALA A 78 2.43 -5.90 3.48
CA ALA A 78 1.27 -6.69 3.88
C ALA A 78 0.04 -6.30 3.05
N ASP A 79 -0.39 -5.04 3.13
CA ASP A 79 -1.65 -4.57 2.57
C ASP A 79 -1.74 -3.03 2.63
N TYR A 80 -2.76 -2.43 2.02
CA TYR A 80 -3.12 -1.04 2.21
C TYR A 80 -4.62 -0.88 2.40
N VAL A 81 -5.04 0.16 3.12
CA VAL A 81 -6.46 0.51 3.29
C VAL A 81 -6.64 1.96 2.92
N GLN A 82 -7.66 2.24 2.10
CA GLN A 82 -8.10 3.61 1.85
C GLN A 82 -9.31 3.91 2.74
N LYS A 83 -9.23 4.97 3.53
CA LYS A 83 -10.34 5.47 4.36
C LYS A 83 -10.43 6.98 4.22
N ASP A 84 -11.61 7.48 3.84
CA ASP A 84 -11.88 8.91 3.70
C ASP A 84 -10.84 9.65 2.84
N GLY A 85 -10.43 9.03 1.72
CA GLY A 85 -9.41 9.57 0.82
C GLY A 85 -7.96 9.42 1.30
N THR A 86 -7.72 8.96 2.52
CA THR A 86 -6.38 8.72 3.09
C THR A 86 -5.97 7.27 2.92
N TYR A 87 -4.74 7.03 2.47
CA TYR A 87 -4.15 5.68 2.44
C TYR A 87 -3.37 5.38 3.73
N LEU A 88 -3.65 4.20 4.28
CA LEU A 88 -2.91 3.58 5.37
C LEU A 88 -2.16 2.37 4.81
N TYR A 89 -0.86 2.31 5.02
CA TYR A 89 -0.01 1.26 4.47
C TYR A 89 0.40 0.30 5.57
N LYS A 90 0.23 -1.00 5.34
CA LYS A 90 0.57 -2.04 6.31
C LYS A 90 1.82 -2.79 5.88
N PHE A 91 2.73 -2.92 6.82
CA PHE A 91 3.93 -3.73 6.70
C PHE A 91 3.95 -4.79 7.80
N SER A 92 4.59 -5.93 7.56
CA SER A 92 4.78 -6.99 8.54
C SER A 92 6.26 -7.08 8.93
N LEU A 93 6.50 -7.18 10.24
CA LEU A 93 7.82 -7.31 10.86
C LEU A 93 7.86 -8.60 11.67
N SER A 94 8.90 -9.40 11.49
CA SER A 94 9.06 -10.65 12.24
C SER A 94 9.41 -10.40 13.71
N LYS A 95 8.80 -11.19 14.58
CA LYS A 95 9.12 -11.23 16.02
C LYS A 95 10.42 -12.02 16.24
N LYS A 96 11.06 -11.82 17.41
CA LYS A 96 12.18 -12.65 17.88
C LYS A 96 11.70 -14.02 18.38
N SER A 97 10.51 -14.06 18.99
CA SER A 97 9.80 -15.27 19.43
C SER A 97 8.41 -15.23 18.84
N SER A 98 8.00 -16.29 18.12
CA SER A 98 6.68 -16.37 17.48
C SER A 98 5.53 -16.55 18.47
N ASP A 99 5.83 -17.08 19.66
CA ASP A 99 4.81 -17.57 20.60
C ASP A 99 4.50 -16.55 21.71
N ASP A 100 5.32 -15.48 21.82
CA ASP A 100 5.18 -14.46 22.85
C ASP A 100 4.20 -13.38 22.40
N GLU A 101 2.99 -13.33 22.96
CA GLU A 101 2.10 -12.18 22.77
C GLU A 101 2.76 -10.89 23.31
N ILE A 102 2.77 -9.83 22.49
CA ILE A 102 3.34 -8.54 22.84
C ILE A 102 2.19 -7.59 23.20
N ILE A 103 2.09 -7.26 24.49
CA ILE A 103 1.07 -6.34 25.00
C ILE A 103 1.16 -4.95 24.37
N ASP A 104 0.01 -4.28 24.23
CA ASP A 104 -0.12 -2.97 23.56
C ASP A 104 0.85 -1.90 24.09
N VAL A 105 1.09 -1.84 25.40
CA VAL A 105 2.02 -0.85 25.99
C VAL A 105 3.45 -1.02 25.48
N ILE A 106 3.88 -2.25 25.18
CA ILE A 106 5.19 -2.50 24.58
C ILE A 106 5.17 -2.12 23.10
N LEU A 107 4.09 -2.44 22.39
CA LEU A 107 3.90 -2.04 20.99
C LEU A 107 3.93 -0.52 20.81
N ASP A 108 3.28 0.23 21.70
CA ASP A 108 3.28 1.69 21.68
C ASP A 108 4.69 2.27 21.89
N LYS A 109 5.47 1.68 22.80
CA LYS A 109 6.88 2.07 23.01
C LYS A 109 7.73 1.77 21.78
N ILE A 110 7.55 0.62 21.15
CA ILE A 110 8.26 0.27 19.92
C ILE A 110 7.89 1.26 18.81
N SER A 111 6.59 1.55 18.63
CA SER A 111 6.10 2.54 17.66
C SER A 111 6.73 3.91 17.87
N ALA A 112 6.78 4.39 19.12
CA ALA A 112 7.40 5.67 19.47
C ALA A 112 8.90 5.69 19.12
N ASN A 113 9.62 4.60 19.40
CA ASN A 113 11.03 4.48 19.05
C ASN A 113 11.26 4.47 17.53
N ILE A 114 10.45 3.72 16.78
CA ILE A 114 10.52 3.71 15.32
C ILE A 114 10.27 5.12 14.75
N ASN A 115 9.26 5.84 15.26
CA ASN A 115 9.00 7.21 14.84
C ASN A 115 10.14 8.18 15.18
N ALA A 116 10.79 8.00 16.33
CA ALA A 116 11.98 8.79 16.69
C ALA A 116 13.14 8.51 15.71
N ASP A 117 13.37 7.25 15.35
CA ASP A 117 14.38 6.84 14.39
C ASP A 117 14.07 7.32 12.96
N ILE A 118 12.80 7.28 12.53
CA ILE A 118 12.35 7.86 11.25
C ILE A 118 12.67 9.36 11.20
N LYS A 119 12.32 10.10 12.26
CA LYS A 119 12.60 11.54 12.34
C LYS A 119 14.10 11.82 12.32
N GLN A 120 14.89 11.04 13.05
CA GLN A 120 16.35 11.16 13.08
C GLN A 120 16.95 10.89 11.69
N ALA A 121 16.50 9.83 11.01
CA ALA A 121 16.96 9.48 9.68
C ALA A 121 16.63 10.57 8.67
N ALA A 122 15.40 11.10 8.70
CA ALA A 122 14.98 12.20 7.85
C ALA A 122 15.87 13.44 8.03
N PHE A 123 16.12 13.85 9.30
CA PHE A 123 17.01 14.96 9.60
C PHE A 123 18.45 14.72 9.14
N SER A 124 18.97 13.50 9.35
CA SER A 124 20.35 13.15 9.00
C SER A 124 20.55 13.15 7.48
N LEU A 125 19.57 12.64 6.74
CA LEU A 125 19.56 12.66 5.27
C LEU A 125 19.44 14.09 4.75
N TYR A 126 18.51 14.88 5.26
CA TYR A 126 18.38 16.29 4.88
C TYR A 126 19.69 17.06 5.12
N THR A 127 20.37 16.81 6.23
CA THR A 127 21.68 17.45 6.50
C THR A 127 22.76 17.01 5.51
N SER A 128 22.69 15.77 5.02
CA SER A 128 23.70 15.18 4.13
C SER A 128 23.48 15.51 2.65
N CYS A 129 22.23 15.49 2.17
CA CYS A 129 21.88 15.70 0.76
C CYS A 129 20.93 16.88 0.51
N GLY A 130 20.55 17.64 1.53
CA GLY A 130 19.73 18.84 1.38
C GLY A 130 18.35 18.54 0.78
N SER A 131 17.94 19.37 -0.17
CA SER A 131 16.68 19.22 -0.91
C SER A 131 16.61 17.95 -1.74
N ASP A 132 17.75 17.38 -2.13
CA ASP A 132 17.79 16.21 -3.01
C ASP A 132 17.24 14.95 -2.32
N MET A 133 17.14 14.99 -0.99
CA MET A 133 16.44 13.97 -0.19
C MET A 133 15.04 13.68 -0.73
N GLN A 134 14.32 14.68 -1.26
CA GLN A 134 12.96 14.49 -1.78
C GLN A 134 12.90 13.55 -3.00
N PHE A 135 13.98 13.46 -3.77
CA PHE A 135 14.04 12.57 -4.95
C PHE A 135 14.42 11.14 -4.55
N TYR A 136 15.35 10.99 -3.60
CA TYR A 136 15.88 9.68 -3.20
C TYR A 136 15.05 9.01 -2.09
N TYR A 137 14.52 9.79 -1.15
CA TYR A 137 13.78 9.35 0.04
C TYR A 137 12.50 10.17 0.23
N PRO A 138 11.56 10.10 -0.74
CA PRO A 138 10.39 10.96 -0.77
C PRO A 138 9.49 10.80 0.46
N TYR A 139 9.40 9.62 1.06
CA TYR A 139 8.48 9.38 2.19
C TYR A 139 9.06 9.90 3.49
N LEU A 140 10.35 9.68 3.74
CA LEU A 140 11.04 10.30 4.86
C LEU A 140 10.98 11.83 4.78
N ALA A 141 11.12 12.39 3.57
CA ALA A 141 11.06 13.84 3.37
C ALA A 141 9.64 14.43 3.59
N ASN A 142 8.59 13.64 3.31
CA ASN A 142 7.20 14.08 3.37
C ASN A 142 6.43 13.46 4.55
N GLY A 143 7.09 13.34 5.71
CA GLY A 143 6.43 12.99 6.97
C GLY A 143 5.83 11.60 6.97
N LEU A 144 6.61 10.58 6.63
CA LEU A 144 6.30 9.19 6.95
C LEU A 144 6.28 9.00 8.48
N TYR A 145 5.28 8.28 8.99
CA TYR A 145 5.22 7.91 10.41
C TYR A 145 4.42 6.61 10.62
N VAL A 146 4.72 5.92 11.71
CA VAL A 146 3.99 4.75 12.20
C VAL A 146 2.86 5.21 13.10
N LEU A 147 1.63 4.85 12.74
CA LEU A 147 0.43 5.12 13.52
C LEU A 147 0.26 4.12 14.66
N LYS A 148 0.41 2.83 14.35
CA LYS A 148 0.13 1.74 15.28
C LYS A 148 0.89 0.49 14.89
N LEU A 149 1.26 -0.29 15.90
CA LEU A 149 1.71 -1.67 15.76
C LEU A 149 0.63 -2.62 16.33
N ILE A 150 0.45 -3.77 15.70
CA ILE A 150 -0.52 -4.79 16.10
C ILE A 150 0.19 -6.15 16.10
N ASP A 151 0.11 -6.90 17.19
CA ASP A 151 0.55 -8.29 17.22
C ASP A 151 -0.47 -9.19 16.51
N ASN A 152 -0.02 -9.97 15.53
CA ASN A 152 -0.83 -10.91 14.78
C ASN A 152 -0.34 -12.36 14.99
N GLY A 153 0.22 -12.64 16.16
CA GLY A 153 0.77 -13.95 16.52
C GLY A 153 2.22 -14.06 16.07
N THR A 154 2.46 -14.45 14.83
CA THR A 154 3.84 -14.68 14.33
C THR A 154 4.58 -13.39 14.00
N ASP A 155 3.85 -12.34 13.63
CA ASP A 155 4.40 -11.08 13.14
C ASP A 155 3.76 -9.88 13.84
N ILE A 156 4.44 -8.74 13.76
CA ILE A 156 3.88 -7.42 14.08
C ILE A 156 3.47 -6.73 12.79
N ILE A 157 2.20 -6.31 12.71
CA ILE A 157 1.69 -5.46 11.65
C ILE A 157 1.93 -4.00 12.02
N MET A 158 2.74 -3.33 11.22
CA MET A 158 3.05 -1.91 11.31
C MET A 158 2.17 -1.12 10.34
N ILE A 159 1.36 -0.22 10.88
CA ILE A 159 0.48 0.67 10.11
C ILE A 159 1.15 2.03 9.97
N CYS A 160 1.44 2.43 8.75
CA CYS A 160 2.11 3.67 8.39
C CYS A 160 1.16 4.63 7.66
N ALA A 161 1.46 5.91 7.80
CA ALA A 161 0.85 6.99 7.02
C ALA A 161 1.92 7.98 6.54
N THR A 162 1.60 8.73 5.50
CA THR A 162 2.45 9.77 4.90
C THR A 162 1.58 10.83 4.25
N HIS A 163 2.12 12.05 4.07
CA HIS A 163 1.43 13.11 3.34
C HIS A 163 1.37 12.88 1.83
N LEU A 164 2.26 12.03 1.29
CA LEU A 164 2.21 11.68 -0.13
C LEU A 164 1.05 10.71 -0.38
N GLN A 165 0.31 10.98 -1.45
CA GLN A 165 -0.75 10.09 -1.94
C GLN A 165 -0.35 9.56 -3.34
N PRO A 166 -0.74 8.33 -3.68
CA PRO A 166 -0.43 7.67 -4.95
C PRO A 166 -1.27 8.18 -6.12
#